data_AF-A0A1Y0Y1A1-F1
#
_entry.id   AF-A0A1Y0Y1A1-F1
#
_cell.length_a   1.000
_cell.length_b   1.000
_cell.length_c   1.000
_cell.angle_alpha   90.00
_cell.angle_beta   90.00
_cell.angle_gamma   90.00
#
_symmetry.space_group_name_H-M   'P 1'
#
loop_
_entity.id
_entity.type
_entity.pdbx_description
1 polymer ?
#
loop_
_entity_poly.entity_id
_entity_poly.type
_entity_poly.pdbx_seq_one_letter_code
_entity_poly.pdbx_strand_id
1 'polypeptide(L)'
;MAAAAYRAGQELTDERQGLTHDYTRKQGVENVFIVAPDGADWAQDRNVLWNAAEAAEKRKDAKTGREYELALPAELNAGARKELARDFARELVARYGVVADVAIHEPGREGDNRNHHAHLLTTTRTAGEDGLGGKTRVLDVASSASAEIDAEISQKGCTSG
;
A
#
# COMPACT_ATOMS: atom_id res chain seq x y z
N MET A 1 11.87 2.77 0.32
CA MET A 1 11.38 4.16 0.37
C MET A 1 11.02 4.75 -1.00
N ALA A 2 11.94 4.76 -1.97
CA ALA A 2 11.72 5.35 -3.30
C ALA A 2 10.41 4.92 -3.99
N ALA A 3 10.06 3.64 -3.91
CA ALA A 3 8.82 3.10 -4.47
C ALA A 3 7.57 3.76 -3.86
N ALA A 4 7.51 3.90 -2.53
CA ALA A 4 6.40 4.56 -1.85
C ALA A 4 6.28 6.04 -2.24
N ALA A 5 7.40 6.77 -2.27
CA ALA A 5 7.43 8.16 -2.73
C ALA A 5 6.90 8.28 -4.17
N TYR A 6 7.38 7.41 -5.05
CA TYR A 6 6.97 7.38 -6.45
C TYR A 6 5.48 7.05 -6.63
N ARG A 7 4.95 6.04 -5.92
CA ARG A 7 3.53 5.69 -6.01
C ARG A 7 2.64 6.78 -5.44
N ALA A 8 3.01 7.35 -4.30
CA ALA A 8 2.23 8.40 -3.67
C ALA A 8 2.35 9.77 -4.35
N GLY A 9 3.34 9.97 -5.23
CA GLY A 9 3.63 11.29 -5.81
C GLY A 9 4.08 12.28 -4.74
N GLN A 10 4.85 11.82 -3.75
CA GLN A 10 5.28 12.59 -2.60
C GLN A 10 6.80 12.69 -2.53
N GLU A 11 7.28 13.64 -1.73
CA GLU A 11 8.67 13.72 -1.32
C GLU A 11 8.88 12.92 -0.03
N LEU A 12 9.81 11.96 -0.03
CA LEU A 12 10.25 11.24 1.16
C LEU A 12 11.77 11.30 1.29
N THR A 13 12.29 11.43 2.52
CA THR A 13 13.72 11.47 2.82
C THR A 13 14.14 10.24 3.63
N ASP A 14 15.12 9.50 3.12
CA ASP A 14 15.82 8.42 3.83
C ASP A 14 16.82 9.07 4.80
N GLU A 15 16.50 9.05 6.08
CA GLU A 15 17.27 9.71 7.14
C GLU A 15 18.63 9.04 7.35
N ARG A 16 18.76 7.74 7.04
CA ARG A 16 20.01 6.99 7.19
C ARG A 16 21.02 7.35 6.11
N GLN A 17 20.54 7.62 4.89
CA GLN A 17 21.38 7.93 3.73
C GLN A 17 21.44 9.41 3.40
N GLY A 18 20.56 10.23 3.98
CA GLY A 18 20.38 11.64 3.59
C GLY A 18 19.86 11.79 2.17
N LEU A 19 19.19 10.77 1.63
CA LEU A 19 18.72 10.74 0.25
C LEU A 19 17.23 11.09 0.19
N THR A 20 16.89 12.13 -0.56
CA THR A 20 15.50 12.55 -0.79
C THR A 20 14.99 12.06 -2.15
N HIS A 21 13.80 11.48 -2.14
CA HIS A 21 13.04 11.04 -3.29
C HIS A 21 11.85 11.97 -3.52
N ASP A 22 12.01 13.01 -4.34
CA ASP A 22 10.96 13.97 -4.67
C ASP A 22 10.20 13.57 -5.96
N TYR A 23 8.96 13.12 -5.79
CA TYR A 23 8.04 12.82 -6.89
C TYR A 23 6.79 13.71 -6.88
N THR A 24 6.85 14.88 -6.25
CA THR A 24 5.72 15.84 -6.15
C THR A 24 5.19 16.33 -7.50
N ARG A 25 6.01 16.21 -8.56
CA ARG A 25 5.60 16.54 -9.94
C ARG A 25 4.83 15.42 -10.65
N LYS A 26 4.63 14.26 -10.03
CA LYS A 26 3.90 13.14 -10.61
C LYS A 26 2.42 13.50 -10.77
N GLN A 27 1.85 13.13 -11.92
CA GLN A 27 0.43 13.32 -12.22
C GLN A 27 -0.31 11.97 -12.21
N GLY A 28 -1.63 12.02 -12.13
CA GLY A 28 -2.49 10.84 -12.17
C GLY A 28 -2.59 10.08 -10.85
N VAL A 29 -2.21 10.70 -9.72
CA VAL A 29 -2.47 10.15 -8.38
C VAL A 29 -3.82 10.67 -7.91
N GLU A 30 -4.83 9.80 -7.87
CA GLU A 30 -6.22 10.12 -7.47
C GLU A 30 -6.36 10.18 -5.94
N ASN A 31 -5.73 9.23 -5.23
CA ASN A 31 -5.78 9.18 -3.77
C ASN A 31 -4.55 8.50 -3.16
N VAL A 32 -4.19 8.90 -1.95
CA VAL A 32 -3.17 8.23 -1.14
C VAL A 32 -3.63 8.13 0.31
N PHE A 33 -3.43 6.98 0.95
CA PHE A 33 -3.76 6.78 2.36
C PHE A 33 -3.00 5.57 2.92
N ILE A 34 -2.93 5.49 4.24
CA ILE A 34 -2.30 4.37 4.95
C ILE A 34 -3.36 3.67 5.79
N VAL A 35 -3.35 2.34 5.76
CA VAL A 35 -4.12 1.50 6.68
C VAL A 35 -3.12 0.79 7.58
N ALA A 36 -3.28 0.95 8.89
CA ALA A 36 -2.40 0.39 9.90
C ALA A 36 -3.23 -0.38 10.94
N PRO A 37 -2.62 -1.36 11.64
CA PRO A 37 -3.25 -2.00 12.79
C PRO A 37 -3.52 -0.99 13.91
N ASP A 38 -4.45 -1.32 14.81
CA ASP A 38 -4.67 -0.54 16.02
C ASP A 38 -3.37 -0.39 16.83
N GLY A 39 -3.16 0.80 17.38
CA GLY A 39 -1.94 1.15 18.12
C GLY A 39 -0.75 1.57 17.25
N ALA A 40 -0.80 1.39 15.92
CA ALA A 40 0.29 1.80 15.02
C ALA A 40 0.08 3.20 14.39
N ASP A 41 -0.46 4.17 15.13
CA ASP A 41 -0.78 5.52 14.62
C ASP A 41 0.43 6.26 14.04
N TRP A 42 1.62 5.99 14.56
CA TRP A 42 2.90 6.51 14.06
C TRP A 42 3.10 6.22 12.56
N ALA A 43 2.51 5.13 12.06
CA ALA A 43 2.66 4.69 10.68
C ALA A 43 1.82 5.51 9.70
N GLN A 44 0.91 6.37 10.17
CA GLN A 44 0.12 7.27 9.32
C GLN A 44 0.99 8.36 8.67
N ASP A 45 2.18 8.63 9.20
CA ASP A 45 3.21 9.39 8.50
C ASP A 45 4.01 8.45 7.59
N ARG A 46 3.88 8.66 6.28
CA ARG A 46 4.53 7.84 5.25
C ARG A 46 6.07 7.90 5.33
N ASN A 47 6.64 9.05 5.67
CA ASN A 47 8.08 9.19 5.79
C ASN A 47 8.59 8.40 7.00
N VAL A 48 7.89 8.49 8.13
CA VAL A 48 8.19 7.70 9.34
C VAL A 48 8.05 6.20 9.05
N LEU A 49 6.94 5.78 8.44
CA LEU A 49 6.68 4.39 8.07
C LEU A 49 7.83 3.77 7.27
N TRP A 50 8.21 4.43 6.17
CA TRP A 50 9.20 3.85 5.28
C TRP A 50 10.62 3.99 5.81
N ASN A 51 10.94 4.99 6.64
CA ASN A 51 12.21 4.99 7.38
C ASN A 51 12.28 3.82 8.37
N ALA A 52 11.20 3.54 9.12
CA ALA A 52 11.15 2.40 10.03
C ALA A 52 11.34 1.07 9.26
N ALA A 53 10.72 0.93 8.09
CA ALA A 53 10.86 -0.26 7.24
C ALA A 53 12.29 -0.44 6.71
N GLU A 54 12.94 0.65 6.26
CA GLU A 54 14.35 0.63 5.81
C GLU A 54 15.32 0.31 6.96
N ALA A 55 15.04 0.80 8.18
CA ALA A 55 15.85 0.57 9.36
C ALA A 55 15.70 -0.86 9.93
N ALA A 56 14.51 -1.45 9.81
CA ALA A 56 14.22 -2.80 10.32
C ALA A 56 14.95 -3.91 9.55
N GLU A 57 15.45 -3.62 8.35
CA GLU A 57 16.14 -4.56 7.49
C GLU A 57 17.67 -4.39 7.53
N LYS A 58 18.38 -5.46 7.92
CA LYS A 58 19.83 -5.42 8.19
C LYS A 58 20.71 -5.61 6.96
N ARG A 59 20.16 -6.17 5.87
CA ARG A 59 20.92 -6.40 4.63
C ARG A 59 20.53 -5.37 3.59
N LYS A 60 21.52 -4.88 2.85
CA LYS A 60 21.32 -3.91 1.76
C LYS A 60 20.37 -4.37 0.64
N ASP A 61 20.17 -5.67 0.50
CA ASP A 61 19.33 -6.30 -0.53
C ASP A 61 18.01 -6.84 0.02
N ALA A 62 17.71 -6.57 1.29
CA ALA A 62 16.48 -7.03 1.90
C ALA A 62 15.28 -6.26 1.31
N LYS A 63 14.18 -6.99 1.07
CA LYS A 63 12.90 -6.39 0.70
C LYS A 63 12.33 -5.66 1.92
N THR A 64 12.16 -4.34 1.81
CA THR A 64 11.58 -3.49 2.87
C THR A 64 10.05 -3.45 2.82
N GLY A 65 9.46 -3.79 1.68
CA GLY A 65 8.02 -3.96 1.51
C GLY A 65 7.66 -4.97 0.43
N ARG A 66 6.36 -5.18 0.24
CA ARG A 66 5.77 -5.94 -0.88
C ARG A 66 4.73 -5.09 -1.56
N GLU A 67 4.59 -5.25 -2.85
CA GLU A 67 3.64 -4.49 -3.66
C GLU A 67 2.54 -5.42 -4.19
N TYR A 68 1.32 -4.94 -4.11
CA TYR A 68 0.12 -5.49 -4.73
C TYR A 68 -0.42 -4.45 -5.70
N GLU A 69 -0.85 -4.89 -6.87
CA GLU A 69 -1.53 -4.03 -7.84
C GLU A 69 -2.95 -4.55 -8.02
N LEU A 70 -3.93 -3.70 -7.74
CA LEU A 70 -5.34 -4.02 -7.85
C LEU A 70 -5.92 -3.23 -9.02
N ALA A 71 -6.46 -3.93 -10.02
CA ALA A 71 -7.28 -3.30 -11.05
C ALA A 71 -8.62 -2.87 -10.44
N LEU A 72 -9.01 -1.61 -10.63
CA LEU A 72 -10.24 -1.05 -10.09
C LEU A 72 -11.26 -0.88 -11.23
N PRO A 73 -12.53 -1.33 -11.05
CA PRO A 73 -13.55 -1.19 -12.08
C PRO A 73 -13.77 0.28 -12.47
N ALA A 74 -13.78 0.55 -13.78
CA ALA A 74 -13.96 1.90 -14.32
C ALA A 74 -15.38 2.43 -14.11
N GLU A 75 -16.35 1.54 -13.92
CA GLU A 75 -17.76 1.84 -13.70
C GLU A 75 -18.02 2.43 -12.30
N LEU A 76 -17.12 2.15 -11.33
CA LEU A 76 -17.20 2.73 -10.00
C LEU A 76 -16.75 4.19 -10.05
N ASN A 77 -17.36 5.05 -9.25
CA ASN A 77 -16.84 6.41 -9.04
C ASN A 77 -15.57 6.38 -8.14
N ALA A 78 -14.85 7.50 -8.09
CA ALA A 78 -13.61 7.63 -7.31
C ALA A 78 -13.76 7.26 -5.82
N GLY A 79 -14.89 7.61 -5.19
CA GLY A 79 -15.17 7.25 -3.80
C GLY A 79 -15.34 5.76 -3.59
N ALA A 80 -16.10 5.10 -4.46
CA ALA A 80 -16.30 3.65 -4.40
C ALA A 80 -15.02 2.87 -4.71
N ARG A 81 -14.21 3.33 -5.67
CA ARG A 81 -12.86 2.80 -5.93
C ARG A 81 -11.95 2.91 -4.71
N LYS A 82 -12.00 4.06 -4.02
CA LYS A 82 -11.25 4.29 -2.78
C LYS A 82 -11.66 3.33 -1.67
N GLU A 83 -12.95 3.15 -1.43
CA GLU A 83 -13.41 2.22 -0.40
C GLU A 83 -13.06 0.77 -0.75
N LEU A 84 -13.16 0.37 -2.03
CA LEU A 84 -12.73 -0.96 -2.48
C LEU A 84 -11.25 -1.22 -2.17
N ALA A 85 -10.36 -0.29 -2.55
CA ALA A 85 -8.93 -0.40 -2.25
C ALA A 85 -8.64 -0.38 -0.73
N ARG A 86 -9.43 0.40 0.03
CA ARG A 86 -9.31 0.48 1.48
C ARG A 86 -9.75 -0.81 2.16
N ASP A 87 -10.81 -1.45 1.71
CA ASP A 87 -11.28 -2.72 2.25
C ASP A 87 -10.29 -3.85 1.97
N PHE A 88 -9.69 -3.87 0.77
CA PHE A 88 -8.59 -4.79 0.47
C PHE A 88 -7.38 -4.57 1.38
N ALA A 89 -6.99 -3.30 1.59
CA ALA A 89 -5.93 -2.96 2.53
C ALA A 89 -6.26 -3.38 3.98
N ARG A 90 -7.50 -3.16 4.44
CA ARG A 90 -7.98 -3.57 5.77
C ARG A 90 -7.88 -5.07 5.97
N GLU A 91 -8.25 -5.88 4.97
CA GLU A 91 -8.15 -7.33 5.07
C GLU A 91 -6.69 -7.78 5.19
N LEU A 92 -5.78 -7.20 4.39
CA LEU A 92 -4.34 -7.47 4.52
C LEU A 92 -3.81 -7.11 5.92
N VAL A 93 -4.18 -5.94 6.41
CA VAL A 93 -3.76 -5.43 7.73
C VAL A 93 -4.31 -6.31 8.85
N ALA A 94 -5.59 -6.66 8.82
CA ALA A 94 -6.24 -7.50 9.82
C ALA A 94 -5.68 -8.93 9.82
N ARG A 95 -5.46 -9.52 8.65
CA ARG A 95 -4.98 -10.89 8.50
C ARG A 95 -3.51 -11.06 8.84
N TYR A 96 -2.68 -10.06 8.53
CA TYR A 96 -1.22 -10.19 8.62
C TYR A 96 -0.55 -9.25 9.62
N GLY A 97 -1.30 -8.33 10.24
CA GLY A 97 -0.81 -7.36 11.21
C GLY A 97 0.19 -6.35 10.64
N VAL A 98 0.29 -6.23 9.31
CA VAL A 98 1.21 -5.32 8.61
C VAL A 98 0.60 -3.93 8.46
N VAL A 99 1.38 -2.95 8.01
CA VAL A 99 0.86 -1.66 7.52
C VAL A 99 0.76 -1.74 5.99
N ALA A 100 -0.31 -1.18 5.42
CA ALA A 100 -0.52 -1.05 3.98
C ALA A 100 -0.55 0.43 3.57
N ASP A 101 0.38 0.84 2.72
CA ASP A 101 0.43 2.16 2.10
C ASP A 101 -0.18 2.10 0.69
N VAL A 102 -1.27 2.84 0.47
CA VAL A 102 -2.10 2.74 -0.73
C VAL A 102 -1.99 4.01 -1.56
N ALA A 103 -1.79 3.84 -2.86
CA ALA A 103 -1.89 4.90 -3.86
C ALA A 103 -2.81 4.46 -5.00
N ILE A 104 -3.86 5.22 -5.27
CA ILE A 104 -4.81 5.00 -6.36
C ILE A 104 -4.44 5.90 -7.52
N HIS A 105 -4.27 5.32 -8.70
CA HIS A 105 -3.88 6.03 -9.91
C HIS A 105 -5.03 6.09 -10.91
N GLU A 106 -5.14 7.24 -11.56
CA GLU A 106 -6.00 7.43 -12.72
C GLU A 106 -5.38 6.74 -13.96
N PRO A 107 -6.21 6.40 -14.95
CA PRO A 107 -5.73 5.99 -16.26
C PRO A 107 -4.71 6.97 -16.84
N GLY A 108 -3.66 6.44 -17.45
CA GLY A 108 -2.68 7.26 -18.16
C GLY A 108 -3.33 7.99 -19.34
N ARG A 109 -2.91 9.24 -19.60
CA ARG A 109 -3.45 10.10 -20.66
C ARG A 109 -3.38 9.53 -22.09
N GLU A 110 -2.49 8.58 -22.32
CA GLU A 110 -2.28 7.92 -23.62
C GLU A 110 -2.70 6.43 -23.60
N GLY A 111 -3.27 5.95 -22.48
CA GLY A 111 -3.63 4.55 -22.27
C GLY A 111 -5.14 4.30 -22.33
N ASP A 112 -5.56 3.09 -21.96
CA ASP A 112 -6.97 2.76 -21.79
C ASP A 112 -7.54 3.58 -20.62
N ASN A 113 -8.46 4.50 -20.91
CA ASN A 113 -9.16 5.36 -19.94
C ASN A 113 -9.98 4.58 -18.89
N ARG A 114 -10.00 3.25 -18.95
CA ARG A 114 -10.63 2.38 -17.95
C ARG A 114 -9.63 1.83 -16.92
N ASN A 115 -8.32 2.01 -17.13
CA ASN A 115 -7.29 1.38 -16.31
C ASN A 115 -7.03 2.13 -14.98
N HIS A 116 -8.06 2.26 -14.15
CA HIS A 116 -7.89 2.66 -12.76
C HIS A 116 -7.23 1.51 -11.99
N HIS A 117 -6.22 1.81 -11.18
CA HIS A 117 -5.54 0.81 -10.39
C HIS A 117 -5.04 1.36 -9.05
N ALA A 118 -4.91 0.49 -8.05
CA ALA A 118 -4.30 0.81 -6.78
C ALA A 118 -2.99 0.05 -6.62
N HIS A 119 -1.94 0.75 -6.24
CA HIS A 119 -0.73 0.17 -5.69
C HIS A 119 -0.87 0.11 -4.17
N LEU A 120 -0.68 -1.07 -3.58
CA LEU A 120 -0.62 -1.26 -2.14
C LEU A 120 0.77 -1.78 -1.77
N LEU A 121 1.53 -0.97 -1.04
CA LEU A 121 2.81 -1.37 -0.50
C LEU A 121 2.65 -1.77 0.96
N THR A 122 2.82 -3.04 1.28
CA THR A 122 2.79 -3.53 2.66
C THR A 122 4.19 -3.59 3.25
N THR A 123 4.32 -3.35 4.55
CA THR A 123 5.54 -3.70 5.30
C THR A 123 5.80 -5.21 5.27
N THR A 124 7.04 -5.64 5.48
CA THR A 124 7.39 -7.07 5.63
C THR A 124 7.29 -7.57 7.08
N ARG A 125 6.86 -6.70 7.99
CA ARG A 125 6.79 -6.90 9.42
C ARG A 125 5.46 -6.43 9.96
N THR A 126 5.03 -7.04 11.06
CA THR A 126 3.88 -6.55 11.81
C THR A 126 4.15 -5.15 12.37
N ALA A 127 3.11 -4.41 12.73
CA ALA A 127 3.23 -3.12 13.41
C ALA A 127 2.34 -3.05 14.65
N GLY A 128 2.76 -2.26 15.63
CA GLY A 128 2.01 -1.93 16.84
C GLY A 128 2.53 -0.63 17.45
N GLU A 129 2.20 -0.38 18.73
CA GLU A 129 2.55 0.85 19.45
C GLU A 129 4.05 1.16 19.46
N ASP A 130 4.89 0.13 19.59
CA ASP A 130 6.35 0.27 19.67
C ASP A 130 7.06 0.28 18.30
N GLY A 131 6.32 0.38 17.19
CA GLY A 131 6.87 0.36 15.84
C GLY A 131 6.72 -0.97 15.10
N LEU A 132 7.69 -1.31 14.25
CA LEU A 132 7.69 -2.56 13.49
C LEU A 132 8.19 -3.75 14.33
N GLY A 133 7.41 -4.83 14.31
CA GLY A 133 7.67 -6.07 15.04
C GLY A 133 8.29 -7.20 14.20
N GLY A 134 7.77 -8.41 14.41
CA GLY A 134 8.25 -9.63 13.78
C GLY A 134 8.03 -9.67 12.28
N LYS A 135 8.88 -10.40 11.54
CA LYS A 135 8.69 -10.61 10.10
C LYS A 135 7.46 -11.47 9.83
N THR A 136 6.62 -11.03 8.92
CA THR A 136 5.57 -11.89 8.36
C THR A 136 6.12 -12.64 7.15
N ARG A 137 6.21 -13.97 7.26
CA ARG A 137 6.63 -14.86 6.16
C ARG A 137 5.45 -15.34 5.32
N VAL A 138 4.22 -15.08 5.77
CA VAL A 138 3.00 -15.51 5.08
C VAL A 138 2.80 -14.76 3.76
N LEU A 139 3.37 -13.56 3.63
CA LEU A 139 3.31 -12.80 2.38
C LEU A 139 4.28 -13.32 1.29
N ASP A 140 5.06 -14.38 1.54
CA ASP A 140 5.93 -15.00 0.53
C ASP A 140 5.18 -15.89 -0.48
N VAL A 141 3.92 -16.25 -0.21
CA VAL A 141 3.07 -17.09 -1.08
C VAL A 141 2.13 -16.27 -1.99
N ALA A 142 2.45 -14.99 -2.21
CA ALA A 142 1.58 -13.90 -2.69
C ALA A 142 0.69 -14.12 -3.93
N SER A 143 0.92 -15.13 -4.79
CA SER A 143 0.02 -15.32 -5.95
C SER A 143 -1.36 -15.86 -5.58
N SER A 144 -1.49 -16.61 -4.47
CA SER A 144 -2.80 -17.09 -4.01
C SER A 144 -3.51 -16.11 -3.10
N ALA A 145 -2.77 -15.39 -2.24
CA ALA A 145 -3.34 -14.50 -1.24
C ALA A 145 -4.10 -13.31 -1.84
N SER A 146 -3.57 -12.69 -2.90
CA SER A 146 -4.28 -11.60 -3.61
C SER A 146 -5.57 -12.11 -4.23
N ALA A 147 -5.52 -13.25 -4.93
CA ALA A 147 -6.69 -13.85 -5.57
C ALA A 147 -7.76 -14.30 -4.56
N GLU A 148 -7.36 -14.82 -3.40
CA GLU A 148 -8.28 -15.20 -2.31
C GLU A 148 -9.00 -13.98 -1.74
N ILE A 149 -8.27 -12.90 -1.45
CA ILE A 149 -8.85 -11.67 -0.88
C ILE A 149 -9.72 -10.96 -1.93
N ASP A 150 -9.28 -10.89 -3.19
CA ASP A 150 -10.06 -10.33 -4.30
C ASP A 150 -11.40 -11.07 -4.49
N ALA A 151 -11.38 -12.40 -4.37
CA ALA A 151 -12.59 -13.21 -4.45
C ALA A 151 -13.54 -12.95 -3.27
N GLU A 152 -13.00 -12.81 -2.05
CA GLU A 152 -13.79 -12.50 -0.86
C GLU A 152 -14.43 -11.11 -0.93
N ILE A 153 -13.67 -10.11 -1.41
CA ILE A 153 -14.17 -8.73 -1.54
C ILE A 153 -15.16 -8.61 -2.69
N SER A 154 -14.94 -9.30 -3.82
CA SER A 154 -15.93 -9.38 -4.91
C SER A 154 -17.25 -9.99 -4.43
N GLN A 155 -17.19 -11.05 -3.61
CA GLN A 155 -18.40 -11.66 -3.03
C GLN A 155 -19.13 -10.71 -2.07
N LYS A 156 -18.39 -9.98 -1.23
CA LYS A 156 -18.97 -8.96 -0.33
C LYS A 156 -19.62 -7.80 -1.10
N GLY A 157 -18.97 -7.31 -2.17
CA GLY A 157 -19.49 -6.22 -3.01
C GLY A 157 -20.78 -6.57 -3.79
N CYS A 158 -21.00 -7.85 -4.11
CA CYS A 158 -22.19 -8.30 -4.84
C CYS A 158 -23.46 -8.42 -3.97
N THR A 159 -23.33 -8.44 -2.64
CA THR A 159 -24.47 -8.68 -1.71
C THR A 159 -25.15 -7.42 -1.18
N SER A 160 -24.75 -6.24 -1.67
CA SER A 160 -25.26 -4.94 -1.22
C SER A 160 -26.30 -4.30 -2.17
N GLY A 161 -26.93 -5.09 -3.04
CA GLY A 161 -27.95 -4.64 -4.00
C GLY A 161 -29.37 -4.75 -3.48
#